data_AF-A0AAV4IAS6-F1
#
_entry.id   AF-A0AAV4IAS6-F1
#
_cell.length_a   1.000
_cell.length_b   1.000
_cell.length_c   1.000
_cell.angle_alpha   90.00
_cell.angle_beta   90.00
_cell.angle_gamma   90.00
#
_symmetry.space_group_name_H-M   'P 1'
#
loop_
_entity.id
_entity.type
_entity.pdbx_description
1 polymer ?
#
loop_
_entity_poly.entity_id
_entity_poly.type
_entity_poly.pdbx_seq_one_letter_code
_entity_poly.pdbx_strand_id
1 'polypeptide(L)'
;MRYEPEPIHPFNHTFVYISQVLKEAIGHCLFLHIDGSGNTNPEWFNEEIKERSKAYGVHYGNTSEPSNSLSRYYDAVAMYATALNDTISEGLNPFDGLAVTRKIWNRTFYGMLSGMITINSVGDRFSDVVVTALLPEIGDVQERVVVELVVVVVVVVVVVVALAVFVAYVVVVVVVVVEVVVVVVVVVVVVVEVVEVLVVVFEEVVVVLHVKIDRDPQ
;
A
#
# COMPACT_ATOMS: atom_id res chain seq x y z
N MET A 1 -23.86 -3.28 -64.01
CA MET A 1 -23.10 -4.41 -63.44
C MET A 1 -23.56 -4.57 -62.01
N ARG A 2 -24.18 -5.70 -61.66
CA ARG A 2 -24.57 -6.00 -60.28
C ARG A 2 -23.31 -6.40 -59.52
N TYR A 3 -23.07 -5.79 -58.37
CA TYR A 3 -22.04 -6.23 -57.43
C TYR A 3 -22.45 -7.60 -56.92
N GLU A 4 -21.74 -8.64 -57.35
CA GLU A 4 -21.82 -9.96 -56.75
C GLU A 4 -20.88 -9.96 -55.54
N PRO A 5 -21.39 -10.20 -54.31
CA PRO A 5 -20.52 -10.33 -53.15
C PRO A 5 -19.62 -11.55 -53.35
N GLU A 6 -18.31 -11.37 -53.16
CA GLU A 6 -17.36 -12.49 -53.24
C GLU A 6 -17.73 -13.60 -52.26
N PRO A 7 -17.50 -14.88 -52.63
CA PRO A 7 -17.78 -16.01 -51.76
C PRO A 7 -17.00 -15.87 -50.44
N ILE A 8 -17.71 -15.86 -49.32
CA ILE A 8 -17.10 -15.83 -48.00
C ILE A 8 -16.30 -17.13 -47.82
N HIS A 9 -14.97 -17.04 -47.87
CA HIS A 9 -14.09 -18.18 -47.67
C HIS A 9 -14.32 -18.76 -46.26
N PRO A 10 -14.47 -20.09 -46.09
CA PRO A 10 -14.76 -20.73 -44.79
C PRO A 10 -13.67 -20.50 -43.73
N PHE A 11 -12.47 -20.10 -44.15
CA PHE A 11 -11.38 -19.68 -43.26
C PHE A 11 -11.71 -18.40 -42.48
N ASN A 12 -12.56 -17.52 -43.02
CA ASN A 12 -12.84 -16.22 -42.41
C ASN A 12 -13.75 -16.35 -41.17
N HIS A 13 -14.77 -17.21 -41.23
CA HIS A 13 -15.65 -17.48 -40.07
C HIS A 13 -14.92 -18.19 -38.94
N THR A 14 -14.06 -19.16 -39.27
CA THR A 14 -13.26 -19.89 -38.29
C THR A 14 -12.25 -18.97 -37.61
N PHE A 15 -11.60 -18.10 -38.37
CA PHE A 15 -10.66 -17.11 -37.85
C PHE A 15 -11.34 -16.07 -36.94
N VAL A 16 -12.50 -15.54 -37.36
CA VAL A 16 -13.29 -14.60 -36.55
C VAL A 16 -13.74 -15.24 -35.25
N TYR A 17 -14.22 -16.48 -35.29
CA TYR A 17 -14.64 -17.21 -34.10
C TYR A 17 -13.47 -17.48 -33.14
N ILE A 18 -12.32 -17.95 -33.65
CA ILE A 18 -11.12 -18.17 -32.82
C ILE A 18 -10.64 -16.87 -32.20
N SER A 19 -10.64 -15.77 -32.96
CA SER A 19 -10.26 -14.43 -32.46
C SER A 19 -11.18 -13.97 -31.33
N GLN A 20 -12.49 -14.21 -31.45
CA GLN A 20 -13.47 -13.87 -30.41
C GLN A 20 -13.23 -14.67 -29.12
N VAL A 21 -13.11 -15.99 -29.23
CA VAL A 21 -12.85 -16.87 -28.08
C VAL A 21 -11.53 -16.52 -27.41
N LEU A 22 -10.50 -16.19 -28.20
CA LEU A 22 -9.21 -15.76 -27.68
C LEU A 22 -9.31 -14.43 -26.91
N LYS A 23 -10.06 -13.45 -27.42
CA LYS A 23 -10.29 -12.17 -26.72
C LYS A 23 -11.02 -12.35 -25.40
N GLU A 24 -12.04 -13.21 -25.38
CA GLU A 24 -12.77 -13.55 -24.14
C GLU A 24 -11.84 -14.25 -23.14
N ALA A 25 -11.06 -15.23 -23.59
CA ALA A 25 -10.09 -15.92 -22.74
C ALA A 25 -9.02 -14.98 -22.16
N ILE A 26 -8.46 -14.09 -22.98
CA ILE A 26 -7.47 -13.09 -22.55
C ILE A 26 -8.10 -12.03 -21.63
N GLY A 27 -9.38 -11.71 -21.80
CA GLY A 27 -10.13 -10.81 -20.93
C GLY A 27 -10.19 -11.25 -19.47
N HIS A 28 -9.90 -12.53 -19.18
CA HIS A 28 -9.79 -13.07 -17.83
C HIS A 28 -8.35 -13.19 -17.31
N CYS A 29 -7.35 -12.80 -18.11
CA CYS A 29 -5.95 -12.84 -17.72
C CYS A 29 -5.50 -11.53 -17.07
N LEU A 30 -4.65 -11.66 -16.04
CA LEU A 30 -3.85 -10.58 -15.49
C LEU A 30 -2.40 -10.77 -15.94
N PHE A 31 -1.80 -9.71 -16.46
CA PHE A 31 -0.41 -9.71 -16.91
C PHE A 31 0.44 -8.95 -15.91
N LEU A 32 1.43 -9.64 -15.33
CA LEU A 32 2.43 -9.05 -14.47
C LEU A 32 3.70 -8.79 -15.29
N HIS A 33 4.17 -7.56 -15.32
CA HIS A 33 5.42 -7.21 -15.98
C HIS A 33 6.14 -6.08 -15.23
N ILE A 34 7.45 -5.97 -15.44
CA ILE A 34 8.24 -4.86 -14.87
C ILE A 34 7.74 -3.56 -15.46
N ASP A 35 7.55 -2.55 -14.62
CA ASP A 35 7.12 -1.22 -15.02
C ASP A 35 8.03 -0.66 -16.13
N GLY A 36 7.41 -0.45 -17.29
CA GLY A 36 8.04 0.12 -18.48
C GLY A 36 7.76 1.61 -18.66
N SER A 37 6.88 2.21 -17.85
CA SER A 37 6.37 3.57 -18.02
C SER A 37 7.45 4.66 -17.94
N GLY A 38 8.53 4.40 -17.19
CA GLY A 38 9.74 5.21 -17.15
C GLY A 38 10.88 4.73 -18.05
N ASN A 39 10.68 3.71 -18.88
CA ASN A 39 11.72 3.07 -19.72
C ASN A 39 11.53 3.32 -21.22
N THR A 40 10.69 4.28 -21.64
CA THR A 40 10.73 4.74 -23.03
C THR A 40 12.01 5.53 -23.24
N ASN A 41 12.88 5.02 -24.10
CA ASN A 41 14.08 5.73 -24.48
C ASN A 41 13.67 7.09 -25.07
N PRO A 42 14.23 8.22 -24.60
CA PRO A 42 13.95 9.51 -25.21
C PRO A 42 14.45 9.51 -26.66
N GLU A 43 13.78 10.26 -27.53
CA GLU A 43 14.03 10.25 -28.98
C GLU A 43 15.51 10.48 -29.31
N TRP A 44 16.14 11.47 -28.67
CA TRP A 44 17.57 11.77 -28.85
C TRP A 44 18.48 10.57 -28.56
N PHE A 45 18.13 9.73 -27.58
CA PHE A 45 18.92 8.55 -27.21
C PHE A 45 18.76 7.44 -28.25
N ASN A 46 17.53 7.25 -28.76
CA ASN A 46 17.28 6.31 -29.85
C ASN A 46 18.00 6.74 -31.13
N GLU A 47 17.98 8.02 -31.48
CA GLU A 47 18.71 8.57 -32.63
C GLU A 47 20.22 8.34 -32.50
N GLU A 48 20.78 8.62 -31.32
CA GLU A 48 22.20 8.39 -31.05
C GLU A 48 22.59 6.91 -31.18
N ILE A 49 21.73 5.99 -30.69
CA ILE A 49 21.94 4.55 -30.86
C ILE A 49 21.92 4.19 -32.35
N LYS A 50 20.92 4.66 -33.10
CA LYS A 50 20.78 4.37 -34.54
C LYS A 50 21.97 4.89 -35.35
N GLU A 51 22.51 6.05 -34.96
CA GLU A 51 23.69 6.62 -35.62
C GLU A 51 24.95 5.80 -35.30
N ARG A 52 25.21 5.54 -34.02
CA ARG A 52 26.40 4.79 -33.60
C ARG A 52 26.39 3.34 -34.05
N SER A 53 25.22 2.71 -34.15
CA SER A 53 25.10 1.30 -34.54
C SER A 53 25.60 1.04 -35.96
N LYS A 54 25.59 2.05 -36.83
CA LYS A 54 26.13 1.96 -38.21
C LYS A 54 27.60 1.57 -38.22
N ALA A 55 28.39 2.04 -37.25
CA ALA A 55 29.80 1.67 -37.11
C ALA A 55 30.01 0.17 -36.80
N TYR A 56 28.97 -0.50 -36.30
CA TYR A 56 28.95 -1.94 -36.00
C TYR A 56 28.22 -2.75 -37.08
N GLY A 57 27.88 -2.15 -38.22
CA GLY A 57 27.16 -2.81 -39.31
C GLY A 57 25.67 -3.05 -39.01
N VAL A 58 25.12 -2.41 -37.97
CA VAL A 58 23.71 -2.51 -37.59
C VAL A 58 22.96 -1.28 -38.11
N HIS A 59 22.00 -1.53 -38.99
CA HIS A 59 21.17 -0.48 -39.59
C HIS A 59 19.72 -0.65 -39.15
N TYR A 60 19.22 0.30 -38.37
CA TYR A 60 17.79 0.39 -38.06
C TYR A 60 17.05 0.93 -39.28
N GLY A 61 15.93 0.30 -39.63
CA GLY A 61 14.98 0.84 -40.61
C GLY A 61 14.15 1.98 -40.03
N ASN A 62 13.40 2.67 -40.90
CA ASN A 62 12.60 3.85 -40.52
C ASN A 62 11.51 3.59 -39.47
N THR A 63 11.11 2.33 -39.28
CA THR A 63 10.05 1.93 -38.33
C THR A 63 10.57 1.14 -37.14
N SER A 64 11.87 0.81 -37.10
CA SER A 64 12.45 0.00 -36.03
C SER A 64 13.10 0.90 -34.99
N GLU A 65 12.64 0.78 -33.74
CA GLU A 65 13.25 1.43 -32.59
C GLU A 65 14.22 0.50 -31.87
N PRO A 66 15.31 1.03 -31.29
CA PRO A 66 16.16 0.29 -30.37
C PRO A 66 15.36 -0.23 -29.17
N SER A 67 15.83 -1.33 -28.57
CA SER A 67 15.19 -1.88 -27.38
C SER A 67 15.23 -0.88 -26.23
N ASN A 68 14.09 -0.73 -25.54
CA ASN A 68 13.98 0.01 -24.27
C ASN A 68 14.87 -0.56 -23.15
N SER A 69 15.44 -1.76 -23.32
CA SER A 69 16.42 -2.29 -22.35
C SER A 69 17.79 -1.58 -22.43
N LEU A 70 18.09 -0.90 -23.54
CA LEU A 70 19.40 -0.26 -23.75
C LEU A 70 19.65 0.91 -22.78
N SER A 71 18.60 1.65 -22.40
CA SER A 71 18.69 2.69 -21.36
C SER A 71 19.16 2.12 -20.02
N ARG A 72 18.66 0.95 -19.64
CA ARG A 72 19.03 0.28 -18.38
C ARG A 72 20.51 -0.12 -18.37
N TYR A 73 21.05 -0.57 -19.49
CA TYR A 73 22.48 -0.87 -19.60
C TYR A 73 23.33 0.39 -19.56
N TYR A 74 22.86 1.48 -20.18
CA TYR A 74 23.54 2.78 -20.11
C TYR A 74 23.64 3.28 -18.66
N ASP A 75 22.53 3.28 -17.92
CA ASP A 75 22.53 3.69 -16.51
C ASP A 75 23.36 2.73 -15.64
N ALA A 76 23.37 1.42 -15.93
CA ALA A 76 24.19 0.46 -15.19
C ALA A 76 25.70 0.78 -15.31
N VAL A 77 26.17 1.18 -16.50
CA VAL A 77 27.56 1.61 -16.70
C VAL A 77 27.84 2.92 -15.94
N ALA A 78 26.91 3.88 -15.98
CA ALA A 78 27.06 5.14 -15.24
C ALA A 78 27.10 4.92 -13.71
N MET A 79 26.28 4.02 -13.19
CA MET A 79 26.30 3.59 -11.78
C MET A 79 27.63 2.92 -11.42
N TYR A 80 28.12 2.02 -12.27
CA TYR A 80 29.42 1.38 -12.08
C TYR A 80 30.56 2.42 -12.05
N ALA A 81 30.55 3.38 -12.98
CA ALA A 81 31.55 4.45 -13.02
C ALA A 81 31.52 5.30 -11.75
N THR A 82 30.34 5.58 -11.20
CA THR A 82 30.16 6.30 -9.94
C THR A 82 30.78 5.51 -8.77
N ALA A 83 30.46 4.23 -8.64
CA ALA A 83 31.00 3.38 -7.59
C ALA A 83 32.53 3.18 -7.72
N LEU A 84 33.05 3.09 -8.95
CA LEU A 84 34.47 3.03 -9.22
C LEU A 84 35.18 4.32 -8.82
N ASN A 85 34.59 5.47 -9.12
CA ASN A 85 35.11 6.78 -8.71
C ASN A 85 35.18 6.89 -7.18
N ASP A 86 34.13 6.46 -6.48
CA ASP A 86 34.12 6.43 -5.01
C ASP A 86 35.25 5.52 -4.48
N THR A 87 35.42 4.34 -5.06
CA THR A 87 36.50 3.39 -4.72
C THR A 87 37.89 4.03 -4.87
N ILE A 88 38.13 4.72 -5.98
CA ILE A 88 39.41 5.42 -6.25
C ILE A 88 39.62 6.57 -5.27
N SER A 89 38.57 7.36 -4.99
CA SER A 89 38.67 8.51 -4.08
C SER A 89 38.97 8.11 -2.62
N GLU A 90 38.60 6.89 -2.24
CA GLU A 90 38.95 6.30 -0.95
C GLU A 90 40.33 5.63 -0.93
N GLY A 91 41.08 5.69 -2.05
CA GLY A 91 42.40 5.08 -2.17
C GLY A 91 42.38 3.55 -2.25
N LEU A 92 41.23 2.96 -2.55
CA LEU A 92 41.08 1.51 -2.74
C LEU A 92 41.53 1.09 -4.14
N ASN A 93 41.81 -0.20 -4.31
CA ASN A 93 42.22 -0.75 -5.59
C ASN A 93 41.05 -0.77 -6.58
N PRO A 94 41.10 -0.07 -7.73
CA PRO A 94 40.03 -0.07 -8.73
C PRO A 94 39.85 -1.44 -9.43
N PHE A 95 40.83 -2.34 -9.31
CA PHE A 95 40.76 -3.70 -9.84
C PHE A 95 40.17 -4.70 -8.82
N ASP A 96 39.91 -4.27 -7.57
CA ASP A 96 39.13 -5.06 -6.63
C ASP A 96 37.64 -4.89 -6.94
N GLY A 97 37.13 -5.77 -7.81
CA GLY A 97 35.74 -5.76 -8.21
C GLY A 97 34.78 -5.89 -7.03
N LEU A 98 35.15 -6.58 -5.95
CA LEU A 98 34.29 -6.70 -4.77
C LEU A 98 34.19 -5.38 -4.01
N ALA A 99 35.30 -4.64 -3.89
CA ALA A 99 35.29 -3.31 -3.30
C ALA A 99 34.36 -2.36 -4.08
N VAL A 100 34.44 -2.38 -5.42
CA VAL A 100 33.56 -1.56 -6.29
C VAL A 100 32.10 -2.01 -6.16
N THR A 101 31.82 -3.31 -6.23
CA THR A 101 30.45 -3.84 -6.12
C THR A 101 29.82 -3.52 -4.76
N ARG A 102 30.58 -3.56 -3.66
CA ARG A 102 30.08 -3.17 -2.33
C ARG A 102 29.69 -1.70 -2.23
N LYS A 103 30.24 -0.82 -3.09
CA LYS A 103 29.83 0.59 -3.20
C LYS A 103 28.54 0.79 -4.00
N ILE A 104 28.09 -0.24 -4.71
CA ILE A 104 26.82 -0.25 -5.46
C ILE A 104 25.67 -0.73 -4.57
N TRP A 105 25.91 -1.69 -3.68
CA TRP A 105 24.88 -2.30 -2.84
C TRP A 105 24.33 -1.34 -1.79
N ASN A 106 23.07 -1.54 -1.42
CA ASN A 106 22.36 -0.75 -0.41
C ASN A 106 22.40 0.77 -0.67
N ARG A 107 22.25 1.16 -1.93
CA ARG A 107 22.39 2.55 -2.38
C ARG A 107 21.36 2.89 -3.45
N THR A 108 20.92 4.14 -3.45
CA THR A 108 20.09 4.71 -4.51
C THR A 108 20.95 5.58 -5.43
N PHE A 109 20.77 5.39 -6.73
CA PHE A 109 21.37 6.16 -7.80
C PHE A 109 20.28 6.91 -8.58
N TYR A 110 20.66 8.02 -9.19
CA TYR A 110 19.82 8.70 -10.16
C TYR A 110 20.32 8.35 -11.56
N GLY A 111 19.65 7.41 -12.23
CA GLY A 111 19.87 7.09 -13.63
C GLY A 111 19.28 8.17 -14.51
N MET A 112 20.01 8.56 -15.55
CA MET A 112 19.58 9.62 -16.46
C MET A 112 18.36 9.20 -17.27
N LEU A 113 18.25 7.90 -17.58
CA LEU A 113 17.18 7.37 -18.43
C LEU A 113 16.13 6.60 -17.62
N SER A 114 16.53 5.90 -16.56
CA SER A 114 15.67 5.02 -15.75
C SER A 114 15.15 5.67 -14.46
N GLY A 115 15.50 6.93 -14.18
CA GLY A 115 15.12 7.63 -12.96
C GLY A 115 15.80 7.09 -11.70
N MET A 116 15.06 6.98 -10.60
CA MET A 116 15.62 6.46 -9.34
C MET A 116 15.88 4.94 -9.44
N ILE A 117 17.10 4.54 -9.13
CA ILE A 117 17.55 3.15 -9.14
C ILE A 117 18.04 2.79 -7.74
N THR A 118 17.27 2.00 -7.00
CA THR A 118 17.66 1.54 -5.66
C THR A 118 18.14 0.10 -5.71
N ILE A 119 19.36 -0.13 -5.24
CA ILE A 119 19.97 -1.46 -5.10
C ILE A 119 19.88 -1.89 -3.64
N ASN A 120 19.34 -3.08 -3.40
CA ASN A 120 19.21 -3.65 -2.07
C ASN A 120 20.56 -4.09 -1.49
N SER A 121 20.55 -4.60 -0.26
CA SER A 121 21.77 -5.00 0.45
C SER A 121 22.47 -6.24 -0.10
N VAL A 122 21.83 -7.01 -0.98
CA VAL A 122 22.40 -8.21 -1.62
C VAL A 122 22.76 -7.99 -3.09
N GLY A 123 22.52 -6.79 -3.61
CA GLY A 123 22.90 -6.39 -4.97
C GLY A 123 21.79 -6.41 -6.01
N ASP A 124 20.54 -6.68 -5.64
CA ASP A 124 19.42 -6.67 -6.58
C ASP A 124 18.77 -5.28 -6.65
N ARG A 125 18.31 -4.89 -7.84
CA ARG A 125 17.53 -3.67 -8.04
C ARG A 125 16.09 -3.87 -7.57
N PHE A 126 15.59 -2.96 -6.74
CA PHE A 126 14.15 -2.83 -6.53
C PHE A 126 13.50 -2.36 -7.84
N SER A 127 12.60 -3.17 -8.37
CA SER A 127 11.92 -2.92 -9.64
C SER A 127 10.43 -2.77 -9.38
N ASP A 128 9.84 -1.72 -9.92
CA ASP A 128 8.39 -1.54 -9.91
C ASP A 128 7.74 -2.56 -10.85
N VAL A 129 6.59 -3.10 -10.44
CA VAL A 129 5.84 -4.10 -11.18
C VAL A 129 4.46 -3.52 -11.48
N VAL A 130 4.06 -3.62 -12.74
CA VAL A 130 2.75 -3.20 -13.21
C VAL A 130 1.90 -4.43 -13.48
N VAL A 131 0.63 -4.33 -13.12
CA VAL A 131 -0.39 -5.32 -13.43
C VAL A 131 -1.30 -4.73 -14.48
N THR A 132 -1.40 -5.39 -15.63
CA THR A 132 -2.29 -4.99 -16.72
C THR A 132 -3.39 -6.03 -16.91
N ALA A 133 -4.55 -5.56 -17.36
CA ALA A 133 -5.67 -6.40 -17.78
C ALA A 133 -6.19 -5.91 -19.13
N LEU A 134 -6.65 -6.85 -19.97
CA LEU A 134 -7.36 -6.50 -21.19
C LEU A 134 -8.80 -6.13 -20.83
N LEU A 135 -9.25 -4.94 -21.22
CA LEU A 135 -10.66 -4.55 -21.07
C LEU A 135 -11.44 -4.92 -22.34
N PRO A 136 -12.41 -5.85 -22.27
CA PRO A 136 -13.09 -6.40 -23.44
C PRO A 136 -13.84 -5.36 -24.29
N GLU A 137 -14.33 -4.29 -23.67
CA GLU A 137 -15.10 -3.23 -24.36
C GLU A 137 -14.22 -2.30 -25.22
N ILE A 138 -12.94 -2.16 -24.86
CA ILE A 138 -12.02 -1.20 -25.49
C ILE A 138 -11.06 -1.93 -26.45
N GLY A 139 -10.86 -3.24 -26.26
CA GLY A 139 -9.94 -4.05 -27.06
C GLY A 139 -8.46 -3.71 -26.83
N ASP A 140 -8.18 -2.90 -25.80
CA ASP A 140 -6.85 -2.41 -25.47
C ASP A 140 -6.44 -2.84 -24.05
N VAL A 141 -5.13 -3.05 -23.87
CA VAL A 141 -4.56 -3.48 -22.59
C VAL A 141 -4.30 -2.23 -21.75
N GLN A 142 -4.97 -2.13 -20.62
CA GLN A 142 -4.86 -0.97 -19.74
C GLN A 142 -4.13 -1.35 -18.45
N GLU A 143 -3.28 -0.44 -17.98
CA GLU A 143 -2.62 -0.57 -16.68
C GLU A 143 -3.67 -0.45 -15.58
N ARG A 144 -3.75 -1.49 -14.73
CA ARG A 144 -4.63 -1.49 -13.58
C ARG A 144 -3.75 -1.36 -12.35
N VAL A 145 -3.74 -0.17 -11.77
CA VAL A 145 -2.94 0.19 -10.60
C VAL A 145 -3.42 -0.62 -9.38
N VAL A 146 -2.81 -1.78 -9.12
CA VAL A 146 -3.18 -2.68 -8.00
C VAL A 146 -2.88 -2.06 -6.63
N VAL A 147 -2.00 -1.05 -6.57
CA VAL A 147 -1.65 -0.36 -5.32
C VAL A 147 -2.84 0.38 -4.70
N GLU A 148 -3.79 0.89 -5.50
CA GLU A 148 -5.00 1.51 -4.94
C GLU A 148 -5.86 0.51 -4.16
N LEU A 149 -5.96 -0.74 -4.63
CA LEU A 149 -6.75 -1.76 -3.96
C LEU A 149 -6.15 -2.13 -2.59
N VAL A 150 -4.82 -2.22 -2.50
CA VAL A 150 -4.13 -2.50 -1.23
C VAL A 150 -4.35 -1.38 -0.23
N VAL A 151 -4.24 -0.12 -0.67
CA VAL A 151 -4.48 1.05 0.19
C VAL A 151 -5.93 1.06 0.69
N VAL A 152 -6.91 0.80 -0.18
CA VAL A 152 -8.33 0.74 0.22
C VAL A 152 -8.57 -0.35 1.25
N VAL A 153 -8.03 -1.56 1.04
CA VAL A 153 -8.18 -2.66 2.00
C VAL A 153 -7.56 -2.31 3.35
N VAL A 154 -6.35 -1.74 3.36
CA VAL A 154 -5.68 -1.33 4.60
C VAL A 154 -6.49 -0.25 5.32
N VAL A 155 -6.97 0.77 4.60
CA VAL A 155 -7.80 1.83 5.20
C VAL A 155 -9.09 1.26 5.78
N VAL A 156 -9.78 0.37 5.06
CA VAL A 156 -11.00 -0.29 5.54
C VAL A 156 -10.71 -1.09 6.81
N VAL A 157 -9.64 -1.88 6.83
CA VAL A 157 -9.24 -2.66 8.02
C VAL A 157 -8.95 -1.74 9.20
N VAL A 158 -8.19 -0.66 9.00
CA VAL A 158 -7.88 0.31 10.06
C VAL A 158 -9.14 0.96 10.60
N VAL A 159 -10.07 1.37 9.73
CA VAL A 159 -11.36 1.96 10.14
C VAL A 159 -12.21 0.97 10.93
N VAL A 160 -12.31 -0.27 10.48
CA VAL A 160 -13.07 -1.33 11.18
C VAL A 160 -12.48 -1.59 12.57
N VAL A 161 -11.15 -1.69 12.68
CA VAL A 161 -10.47 -1.88 13.96
C VAL A 161 -10.68 -0.68 14.89
N ALA A 162 -10.55 0.55 14.38
CA ALA A 162 -10.77 1.76 15.16
C ALA A 162 -12.22 1.85 15.68
N LEU A 163 -13.19 1.48 14.84
CA LEU A 163 -14.61 1.46 15.23
C LEU A 163 -14.90 0.40 16.29
N ALA A 164 -14.30 -0.80 16.17
CA ALA A 164 -14.41 -1.84 17.19
C ALA A 164 -13.82 -1.40 18.54
N VAL A 165 -12.65 -0.75 18.53
CA VAL A 165 -12.02 -0.19 19.74
C VAL A 165 -12.90 0.91 20.36
N PHE A 166 -13.47 1.80 19.55
CA PHE A 166 -14.37 2.84 20.03
C PHE A 166 -15.63 2.27 20.68
N VAL A 167 -16.26 1.26 20.05
CA VAL A 167 -17.42 0.58 20.62
C VAL A 167 -17.06 -0.08 21.95
N ALA A 168 -15.94 -0.80 22.03
CA ALA A 168 -15.48 -1.41 23.28
C ALA A 168 -15.25 -0.37 24.38
N TYR A 169 -14.63 0.77 24.05
CA TYR A 169 -14.45 1.89 24.99
C TYR A 169 -15.78 2.42 25.51
N VAL A 170 -16.75 2.68 24.62
CA VAL A 170 -18.09 3.15 25.02
C VAL A 170 -18.77 2.16 25.94
N VAL A 171 -18.69 0.85 25.66
CA VAL A 171 -19.26 -0.20 26.53
C VAL A 171 -18.62 -0.15 27.92
N VAL A 172 -17.29 -0.05 28.01
CA VAL A 172 -16.58 0.05 29.30
C VAL A 172 -17.03 1.29 30.07
N VAL A 173 -17.12 2.46 29.41
CA VAL A 173 -17.59 3.69 30.05
C VAL A 173 -19.01 3.54 30.58
N VAL A 174 -19.92 2.94 29.80
CA VAL A 174 -21.31 2.70 30.23
C VAL A 174 -21.35 1.78 31.45
N VAL A 175 -20.58 0.69 31.46
CA VAL A 175 -20.51 -0.23 32.61
C VAL A 175 -20.02 0.50 33.87
N VAL A 176 -18.94 1.28 33.76
CA VAL A 176 -18.39 2.06 34.88
C VAL A 176 -19.41 3.06 35.40
N VAL A 177 -20.11 3.78 34.52
CA VAL A 177 -21.16 4.74 34.93
C VAL A 177 -22.29 4.03 35.67
N VAL A 178 -22.74 2.87 35.18
CA VAL A 178 -23.79 2.07 35.84
C VAL A 178 -23.32 1.61 37.22
N GLU A 179 -22.10 1.10 37.35
CA GLU A 179 -21.54 0.70 38.65
C GLU A 179 -21.47 1.86 39.64
N VAL A 180 -21.01 3.04 39.20
CA VAL A 180 -20.96 4.24 40.05
C VAL A 180 -22.36 4.65 40.52
N VAL A 181 -23.36 4.63 39.63
CA VAL A 181 -24.75 4.95 39.97
C VAL A 181 -25.29 3.96 41.02
N VAL A 182 -25.03 2.65 40.84
CA VAL A 182 -25.44 1.62 41.81
C VAL A 182 -24.80 1.88 43.17
N VAL A 183 -23.50 2.17 43.23
CA VAL A 183 -22.81 2.50 44.48
C VAL A 183 -23.42 3.72 45.16
N VAL A 184 -23.69 4.79 44.41
CA VAL A 184 -24.32 6.00 44.95
C VAL A 184 -25.70 5.70 45.53
N VAL A 185 -26.53 4.92 44.83
CA VAL A 185 -27.87 4.53 45.31
C VAL A 185 -27.76 3.73 46.62
N VAL A 186 -26.85 2.75 46.68
CA VAL A 186 -26.64 1.94 47.90
C VAL A 186 -26.20 2.83 49.06
N VAL A 187 -25.26 3.75 48.84
CA VAL A 187 -24.80 4.69 49.89
C VAL A 187 -25.95 5.56 50.38
N VAL A 188 -26.79 6.09 49.49
CA VAL A 188 -27.96 6.90 49.87
C VAL A 188 -28.93 6.09 50.72
N VAL A 189 -29.25 4.86 50.33
CA VAL A 189 -30.15 3.97 51.10
C VAL A 189 -29.60 3.71 52.50
N VAL A 190 -28.32 3.37 52.61
CA VAL A 190 -27.67 3.12 53.91
C VAL A 190 -27.69 4.38 54.79
N VAL A 191 -27.42 5.56 54.22
CA VAL A 191 -27.47 6.82 54.97
C VAL A 191 -28.89 7.09 55.49
N VAL A 192 -29.92 6.87 54.68
CA VAL A 192 -31.32 7.04 55.11
C VAL A 192 -31.65 6.09 56.27
N GLU A 193 -31.31 4.81 56.16
CA GLU A 193 -31.53 3.83 57.24
C GLU A 193 -30.80 4.22 58.54
N VAL A 194 -29.55 4.68 58.45
CA VAL A 194 -28.78 5.12 59.62
C VAL A 194 -29.42 6.35 60.28
N VAL A 195 -29.91 7.30 59.48
CA VAL A 195 -30.61 8.49 60.00
C VAL A 195 -31.91 8.10 60.71
N GLU A 196 -32.70 7.19 60.15
CA GLU A 196 -33.92 6.68 60.79
C GLU A 196 -33.62 6.03 62.15
N VAL A 197 -32.58 5.19 62.23
CA VAL A 197 -32.14 4.56 63.49
C VAL A 197 -31.72 5.62 64.51
N LEU A 198 -30.94 6.64 64.09
CA LEU A 198 -30.51 7.73 64.97
C LEU A 198 -31.69 8.54 65.52
N VAL A 199 -32.71 8.81 64.71
CA VAL A 199 -33.92 9.52 65.14
C VAL A 199 -34.65 8.71 66.21
N VAL A 200 -34.84 7.40 66.00
CA VAL A 200 -35.50 6.52 66.99
C VAL A 200 -34.71 6.49 68.31
N VAL A 201 -33.39 6.32 68.24
CA VAL A 201 -32.53 6.33 69.44
C VAL A 201 -32.59 7.68 70.16
N PHE A 202 -32.60 8.79 69.43
CA PHE A 202 -32.71 10.12 70.01
C PHE A 202 -34.06 10.31 70.75
N GLU A 203 -35.17 9.89 70.14
CA GLU A 203 -36.49 9.92 70.78
C GLU A 203 -36.51 9.10 72.07
N GLU A 204 -35.95 7.89 72.08
CA GLU A 204 -35.86 7.06 73.29
C GLU A 204 -35.03 7.73 74.39
N VAL A 205 -33.88 8.31 74.05
CA VAL A 205 -33.00 9.02 75.00
C VAL A 205 -33.70 10.22 75.62
N VAL A 206 -34.43 11.01 74.81
CA VAL A 206 -35.20 12.16 75.30
C VAL A 206 -36.29 11.73 76.28
N VAL A 207 -37.01 10.63 75.99
CA VAL A 207 -38.03 10.07 76.89
C VAL A 207 -37.39 9.63 78.22
N VAL A 208 -36.26 8.92 78.17
CA VAL A 208 -35.55 8.47 79.38
C VAL A 208 -35.05 9.64 80.22
N LEU A 209 -34.54 10.70 79.59
CA LEU A 209 -34.09 11.91 80.28
C LEU A 209 -35.26 12.66 80.94
N HIS A 210 -36.41 12.80 80.25
CA HIS A 210 -37.61 13.42 80.84
C HIS A 210 -38.10 12.67 82.08
N VAL A 211 -38.18 11.34 82.02
CA VAL A 211 -38.60 10.50 83.16
C VAL A 211 -37.63 10.62 84.35
N LYS A 212 -36.34 10.87 84.09
CA LYS A 212 -35.31 10.99 85.13
C LYS A 212 -35.32 12.36 85.81
N ILE A 213 -35.68 13.42 85.07
CA ILE A 213 -35.88 14.78 85.62
C ILE A 213 -37.12 14.83 86.52
N ASP A 214 -38.22 14.16 86.15
CA ASP A 214 -39.45 14.11 86.97
C ASP A 214 -39.32 13.27 88.25
N ARG A 215 -38.29 12.41 88.36
CA ARG A 215 -38.07 11.53 89.53
C ARG A 215 -37.07 12.08 90.55
N ASP A 216 -36.47 13.23 90.33
CA ASP A 216 -35.56 13.89 91.28
C ASP A 216 -36.10 15.28 91.68
N PRO A 217 -37.15 15.35 92.53
CA PRO A 217 -37.60 16.60 93.09
C PRO A 217 -36.68 16.98 94.26
N GLN A 218 -35.87 18.02 94.06
CA GLN A 218 -35.43 18.83 95.20
C GLN A 218 -36.60 19.54 95.85
#